data_AF-A0AAV7GXT0-F1
#
_entry.id   AF-A0AAV7GXT0-F1
#
_cell.length_a   1.000
_cell.length_b   1.000
_cell.length_c   1.000
_cell.angle_alpha   90.00
_cell.angle_beta   90.00
_cell.angle_gamma   90.00
#
_symmetry.space_group_name_H-M   'P 1'
#
loop_
_entity.id
_entity.type
_entity.pdbx_description
1 polymer ?
#
loop_
_entity_poly.entity_id
_entity_poly.type
_entity_poly.pdbx_seq_one_letter_code
_entity_poly.pdbx_strand_id
1 'polypeptide(L)'
;MNITAVQVSGFITRSMGFTNTAIQQASHQAIALRLNANAAVIYNYRIDGFQDSFYSQSDRHFVCNSVISGTIKIIFGDSQVVTQYCLIILRHPMDNQKNTVTAHGKETQHEGTGIMGSGDEPHLGLIKNIFGRHKKVSSVKEVNA
;
A
#
# COMPACT_ATOMS: atom_id res chain seq x y z
N MET A 1 14.34 -14.60 -1.28
CA MET A 1 13.53 -13.45 -0.81
C MET A 1 12.46 -14.00 0.10
N ASN A 2 12.46 -13.62 1.38
CA ASN A 2 11.47 -14.10 2.34
C ASN A 2 10.35 -13.07 2.40
N ILE A 3 9.14 -13.49 2.03
CA ILE A 3 7.93 -12.64 2.09
C ILE A 3 7.14 -13.10 3.31
N THR A 4 6.69 -12.15 4.14
CA THR A 4 5.71 -12.49 5.17
C THR A 4 4.33 -12.56 4.54
N ALA A 5 3.69 -13.74 4.64
CA ALA A 5 2.36 -13.98 4.11
C ALA A 5 1.39 -14.35 5.23
N VAL A 6 0.22 -13.72 5.23
CA VAL A 6 -0.91 -14.03 6.12
C VAL A 6 -2.04 -14.58 5.26
N GLN A 7 -2.48 -15.80 5.56
CA GLN A 7 -3.49 -16.53 4.78
C GLN A 7 -4.68 -17.06 5.60
N VAL A 8 -4.84 -16.59 6.84
CA VAL A 8 -5.89 -17.06 7.74
C VAL A 8 -6.99 -16.00 7.87
N SER A 9 -8.25 -16.40 7.66
CA SER A 9 -9.40 -15.50 7.79
C SER A 9 -9.62 -15.07 9.24
N GLY A 10 -10.10 -13.85 9.44
CA GLY A 10 -10.28 -13.26 10.78
C GLY A 10 -8.97 -12.95 11.49
N PHE A 11 -7.84 -12.91 10.78
CA PHE A 11 -6.56 -12.52 11.36
C PHE A 11 -6.62 -11.09 11.89
N ILE A 12 -6.39 -10.92 13.19
CA ILE A 12 -6.32 -9.61 13.84
C ILE A 12 -4.95 -9.51 14.49
N THR A 13 -4.26 -8.40 14.24
CA THR A 13 -2.94 -8.20 14.81
C THR A 13 -2.66 -6.74 15.10
N ARG A 14 -1.79 -6.48 16.09
CA ARG A 14 -1.50 -5.13 16.60
C ARG A 14 -0.03 -4.92 16.97
N SER A 15 0.50 -3.71 16.72
CA SER A 15 1.77 -3.21 17.26
C SER A 15 3.01 -4.01 16.85
N MET A 16 3.15 -4.36 15.57
CA MET A 16 4.39 -4.93 15.01
C MET A 16 4.71 -4.30 13.64
N GLY A 17 5.78 -4.75 12.99
CA GLY A 17 6.15 -4.26 11.66
C GLY A 17 6.71 -5.33 10.74
N PHE A 18 6.60 -5.10 9.44
CA PHE A 18 7.17 -5.92 8.39
C PHE A 18 8.05 -5.05 7.52
N THR A 19 9.30 -5.46 7.35
CA THR A 19 10.28 -4.72 6.55
C THR A 19 10.91 -5.64 5.52
N ASN A 20 10.89 -5.23 4.25
CA ASN A 20 11.68 -5.87 3.22
C ASN A 20 12.85 -4.96 2.82
N THR A 21 14.07 -5.44 3.06
CA THR A 21 15.31 -4.71 2.79
C THR A 21 15.90 -5.01 1.41
N ALA A 22 15.15 -5.61 0.49
CA ALA A 22 15.61 -5.86 -0.87
C ALA A 22 16.06 -4.55 -1.54
N ILE A 23 17.20 -4.61 -2.22
CA ILE A 23 17.81 -3.45 -2.86
C ILE A 23 17.04 -3.16 -4.16
N GLN A 24 16.58 -1.92 -4.33
CA GLN A 24 15.79 -1.48 -5.49
C GLN A 24 16.46 -1.80 -6.84
N GLN A 25 17.78 -1.73 -6.91
CA GLN A 25 18.57 -1.97 -8.13
C GLN A 25 18.69 -3.46 -8.48
N ALA A 26 18.62 -4.34 -7.47
CA ALA A 26 18.79 -5.77 -7.64
C ALA A 26 17.46 -6.51 -7.79
N SER A 27 16.36 -5.96 -7.24
CA SER A 27 15.03 -6.55 -7.32
C SER A 27 13.98 -5.50 -7.65
N HIS A 28 13.22 -5.79 -8.71
CA HIS A 28 12.07 -4.97 -9.08
C HIS A 28 10.87 -5.18 -8.16
N GLN A 29 10.79 -6.26 -7.37
CA GLN A 29 9.65 -6.49 -6.45
C GLN A 29 10.16 -6.81 -5.05
N ALA A 30 9.61 -6.15 -4.04
CA ALA A 30 10.08 -6.21 -2.66
C ALA A 30 8.92 -6.20 -1.65
N ILE A 31 8.05 -7.21 -1.73
CA ILE A 31 6.87 -7.33 -0.86
C ILE A 31 7.31 -7.53 0.59
N ALA A 32 6.93 -6.58 1.46
CA ALA A 32 7.10 -6.67 2.90
C ALA A 32 5.98 -7.47 3.56
N LEU A 33 4.75 -7.28 3.08
CA LEU A 33 3.59 -8.02 3.57
C LEU A 33 2.68 -8.43 2.40
N ARG A 34 2.31 -9.71 2.37
CA ARG A 34 1.24 -10.24 1.53
C ARG A 34 0.07 -10.67 2.43
N LEU A 35 -1.09 -10.05 2.23
CA LEU A 35 -2.31 -10.34 2.96
C LEU A 35 -3.34 -10.95 2.00
N ASN A 36 -3.74 -12.18 2.27
CA ASN A 36 -4.73 -12.93 1.52
C ASN A 36 -5.66 -13.61 2.53
N ALA A 37 -6.53 -12.81 3.14
CA ALA A 37 -7.32 -13.26 4.28
C ALA A 37 -8.63 -12.49 4.38
N ASN A 38 -9.74 -13.21 4.47
CA ASN A 38 -11.03 -12.56 4.65
C ASN A 38 -11.18 -11.97 6.06
N ALA A 39 -11.71 -10.75 6.14
CA ALA A 39 -11.92 -10.02 7.40
C ALA A 39 -10.65 -9.86 8.24
N ALA A 40 -9.51 -9.58 7.59
CA ALA A 40 -8.25 -9.35 8.29
C ALA A 40 -8.12 -7.89 8.77
N VAL A 41 -7.60 -7.70 9.99
CA VAL A 41 -7.36 -6.40 10.61
C VAL A 41 -5.89 -6.24 10.99
N ILE A 42 -5.29 -5.16 10.50
CA ILE A 42 -3.93 -4.74 10.84
C ILE A 42 -4.00 -3.37 11.51
N TYR A 43 -3.61 -3.27 12.77
CA TYR A 43 -3.74 -2.04 13.53
C TYR A 43 -2.43 -1.62 14.19
N ASN A 44 -2.02 -0.35 14.05
CA ASN A 44 -0.78 0.16 14.62
C ASN A 44 0.48 -0.56 14.09
N TYR A 45 0.60 -0.67 12.76
CA TYR A 45 1.72 -1.34 12.10
C TYR A 45 2.67 -0.40 11.39
N ARG A 46 3.88 -0.90 11.13
CA ARG A 46 4.79 -0.31 10.15
C ARG A 46 5.09 -1.33 9.03
N ILE A 47 4.77 -0.98 7.79
CA ILE A 47 5.08 -1.79 6.60
C ILE A 47 6.07 -1.00 5.76
N ASP A 48 7.31 -1.47 5.70
CA ASP A 48 8.41 -0.77 5.02
C ASP A 48 8.95 -1.60 3.85
N GLY A 49 8.94 -1.00 2.67
CA GLY A 49 9.56 -1.58 1.48
C GLY A 49 9.93 -0.51 0.48
N PHE A 50 10.08 -0.94 -0.78
CA PHE A 50 10.27 -0.05 -1.93
C PHE A 50 9.16 -0.31 -2.95
N GLN A 51 9.44 -1.06 -4.02
CA GLN A 51 8.42 -1.45 -4.98
C GLN A 51 7.59 -2.62 -4.45
N ASP A 52 6.26 -2.53 -4.62
CA ASP A 52 5.28 -3.56 -4.25
C ASP A 52 5.27 -3.86 -2.73
N SER A 53 5.31 -2.82 -1.89
CA SER A 53 5.55 -2.96 -0.43
C SER A 53 4.46 -3.74 0.32
N PHE A 54 3.19 -3.41 0.08
CA PHE A 54 2.03 -4.09 0.69
C PHE A 54 1.14 -4.72 -0.38
N TYR A 55 1.17 -6.05 -0.46
CA TYR A 55 0.33 -6.83 -1.35
C TYR A 55 -0.97 -7.23 -0.64
N SER A 56 -1.99 -6.39 -0.81
CA SER A 56 -3.36 -6.64 -0.37
C SER A 56 -4.07 -7.49 -1.43
N GLN A 57 -3.80 -8.80 -1.41
CA GLN A 57 -4.02 -9.68 -2.55
C GLN A 57 -5.50 -9.87 -2.90
N SER A 58 -6.32 -10.33 -1.95
CA SER A 58 -7.72 -10.71 -2.17
C SER A 58 -8.53 -10.57 -0.88
N ASP A 59 -9.85 -10.63 -0.98
CA ASP A 59 -10.81 -10.51 0.14
C ASP A 59 -10.85 -9.13 0.83
N ARG A 60 -11.32 -9.08 2.08
CA ARG A 60 -11.61 -7.84 2.83
C ARG A 60 -10.59 -7.59 3.91
N HIS A 61 -9.93 -6.44 3.85
CA HIS A 61 -8.89 -6.03 4.79
C HIS A 61 -9.19 -4.65 5.40
N PHE A 62 -8.88 -4.49 6.67
CA PHE A 62 -8.90 -3.20 7.35
C PHE A 62 -7.52 -2.91 7.94
N VAL A 63 -6.89 -1.83 7.48
CA VAL A 63 -5.59 -1.39 7.97
C VAL A 63 -5.78 -0.03 8.64
N CYS A 64 -5.44 0.09 9.92
CA CYS A 64 -5.73 1.31 10.67
C CYS A 64 -4.55 1.79 11.51
N ASN A 65 -4.40 3.11 11.63
CA ASN A 65 -3.38 3.76 12.45
C ASN A 65 -1.95 3.25 12.14
N SER A 66 -1.63 3.03 10.86
CA SER A 66 -0.40 2.35 10.45
C SER A 66 0.45 3.22 9.53
N VAL A 67 1.75 2.98 9.50
CA VAL A 67 2.70 3.62 8.59
C VAL A 67 3.05 2.67 7.47
N ILE A 68 2.95 3.10 6.22
CA ILE A 68 3.30 2.30 5.04
C ILE A 68 4.27 3.11 4.19
N SER A 69 5.46 2.59 3.91
CA SER A 69 6.47 3.28 3.11
C SER A 69 6.90 2.49 1.89
N GLY A 70 7.15 3.20 0.78
CA GLY A 70 7.59 2.59 -0.47
C GLY A 70 7.80 3.60 -1.60
N THR A 71 8.04 3.09 -2.82
CA THR A 71 8.26 3.90 -4.02
C THR A 71 7.13 3.67 -5.03
N ILE A 72 7.13 2.52 -5.70
CA ILE A 72 6.19 2.15 -6.77
C ILE A 72 5.19 1.13 -6.22
N LYS A 73 3.90 1.35 -6.51
CA LYS A 73 2.80 0.44 -6.12
C LYS A 73 2.86 0.06 -4.64
N ILE A 74 2.93 1.07 -3.78
CA ILE A 74 3.12 0.90 -2.32
C ILE A 74 2.05 -0.03 -1.74
N ILE A 75 0.79 0.17 -2.12
CA ILE A 75 -0.35 -0.71 -1.81
C ILE A 75 -0.91 -1.23 -3.12
N PHE A 76 -0.94 -2.55 -3.29
CA PHE A 76 -1.41 -3.15 -4.55
C PHE A 76 -2.11 -4.47 -4.32
N GLY A 77 -2.84 -4.94 -5.34
CA GLY A 77 -3.58 -6.20 -5.34
C GLY A 77 -5.05 -5.99 -5.69
N ASP A 78 -5.88 -6.98 -5.41
CA ASP A 78 -7.29 -7.01 -5.79
C ASP A 78 -8.23 -7.23 -4.58
N SER A 79 -7.77 -6.91 -3.37
CA SER A 79 -8.66 -6.92 -2.19
C SER A 79 -9.63 -5.72 -2.16
N GLN A 80 -10.65 -5.82 -1.31
CA GLN A 80 -11.33 -4.69 -0.69
C GLN A 80 -10.55 -4.25 0.56
N VAL A 81 -9.71 -3.23 0.45
CA VAL A 81 -8.93 -2.74 1.58
C VAL A 81 -9.29 -1.30 1.92
N VAL A 82 -9.57 -1.07 3.20
CA VAL A 82 -9.73 0.26 3.77
C VAL A 82 -8.50 0.57 4.62
N THR A 83 -7.81 1.66 4.28
CA THR A 83 -6.74 2.24 5.08
C THR A 83 -7.28 3.46 5.83
N GLN A 84 -7.27 3.43 7.15
CA GLN A 84 -7.81 4.51 7.98
C GLN A 84 -6.76 5.05 8.94
N TYR A 85 -6.62 6.37 9.03
CA TYR A 85 -5.58 7.02 9.86
C TYR A 85 -4.16 6.49 9.57
N CYS A 86 -3.89 6.09 8.32
CA CYS A 86 -2.59 5.58 7.93
C CYS A 86 -1.70 6.70 7.36
N LEU A 87 -0.42 6.69 7.72
CA LEU A 87 0.60 7.56 7.11
C LEU A 87 1.28 6.82 5.97
N ILE A 88 1.18 7.35 4.75
CA ILE A 88 1.87 6.80 3.57
C ILE A 88 3.12 7.64 3.30
N ILE A 89 4.30 7.03 3.36
CA ILE A 89 5.59 7.68 3.16
C ILE A 89 6.15 7.32 1.78
N LEU A 90 6.30 8.32 0.92
CA LEU A 90 6.96 8.16 -0.38
C LEU A 90 8.48 8.20 -0.18
N ARG A 91 9.18 7.12 -0.56
CA ARG A 91 10.64 7.06 -0.56
C ARG A 91 11.18 7.56 -1.91
N HIS A 92 12.47 7.87 -1.98
CA HIS A 92 13.11 8.24 -3.24
C HIS A 92 13.13 7.03 -4.21
N PRO A 93 12.53 7.14 -5.41
CA PRO A 93 12.56 6.09 -6.42
C PRO A 93 13.92 6.05 -7.13
N MET A 94 14.16 5.09 -8.01
CA MET A 94 15.36 5.13 -8.88
C MET A 94 15.19 6.16 -10.00
N ASP A 95 16.29 6.49 -10.69
CA ASP A 95 16.25 7.37 -11.86
C ASP A 95 15.23 6.87 -12.89
N ASN A 96 14.48 7.79 -13.50
CA ASN A 96 13.40 7.52 -14.45
C ASN A 96 12.19 6.74 -13.89
N GLN A 97 12.12 6.49 -12.59
CA GLN A 97 10.94 5.93 -11.94
C GLN A 97 10.07 7.02 -11.32
N LYS A 98 8.79 6.71 -11.12
CA LYS A 98 7.83 7.61 -10.46
C LYS A 98 7.11 6.88 -9.34
N ASN A 99 7.03 7.53 -8.19
CA ASN A 99 6.29 6.99 -7.07
C ASN A 99 4.81 6.82 -7.43
N THR A 100 4.24 5.69 -7.00
CA THR A 100 2.82 5.39 -7.17
C THR A 100 2.32 4.73 -5.90
N VAL A 101 1.27 5.28 -5.32
CA VAL A 101 0.78 4.81 -4.02
C VAL A 101 -0.09 3.57 -4.14
N THR A 102 -1.03 3.55 -5.10
CA THR A 102 -1.96 2.44 -5.26
C THR A 102 -1.88 1.84 -6.67
N ALA A 103 -1.95 0.52 -6.78
CA ALA A 103 -2.24 -0.17 -8.03
C ALA A 103 -3.25 -1.28 -7.80
N HIS A 104 -4.50 -1.01 -8.17
CA HIS A 104 -5.61 -1.94 -8.02
C HIS A 104 -5.67 -2.89 -9.22
N GLY A 105 -5.82 -4.18 -8.95
CA GLY A 105 -5.69 -5.28 -9.92
C GLY A 105 -6.98 -5.69 -10.64
N LYS A 106 -8.07 -4.94 -10.47
CA LYS A 106 -9.41 -5.27 -11.00
C LYS A 106 -9.39 -5.75 -12.45
N GLU A 107 -9.88 -6.95 -12.68
CA GLU A 107 -9.93 -7.61 -13.99
C GLU A 107 -11.22 -7.27 -14.75
N THR A 108 -12.35 -7.15 -14.04
CA THR A 108 -13.66 -6.86 -14.63
C THR A 108 -14.38 -5.73 -13.91
N GLN A 109 -15.22 -4.95 -14.61
CA GLN A 109 -15.93 -3.80 -14.02
C GLN A 109 -16.88 -4.19 -12.85
N HIS A 110 -17.28 -5.45 -12.78
CA HIS A 110 -18.25 -5.98 -11.81
C HIS A 110 -17.62 -6.49 -10.50
N GLU A 111 -16.30 -6.57 -10.40
CA GLU A 111 -15.63 -6.92 -9.14
C GLU A 111 -15.84 -5.82 -8.08
N GLY A 112 -16.34 -6.22 -6.92
CA GLY A 112 -16.55 -5.35 -5.76
C GLY A 112 -15.26 -5.04 -5.01
N THR A 113 -14.10 -4.95 -5.67
CA THR A 113 -12.76 -4.77 -5.06
C THR A 113 -12.31 -3.31 -5.14
N GLY A 114 -11.43 -2.87 -4.23
CA GLY A 114 -10.95 -1.49 -4.21
C GLY A 114 -10.06 -1.13 -3.01
N ILE A 115 -9.22 -0.12 -3.20
CA ILE A 115 -8.36 0.47 -2.17
C ILE A 115 -8.93 1.85 -1.79
N MET A 116 -9.29 2.05 -0.52
CA MET A 116 -9.87 3.30 -0.01
C MET A 116 -9.05 3.85 1.16
N GLY A 117 -8.82 5.17 1.21
CA GLY A 117 -8.18 5.86 2.33
C GLY A 117 -9.12 6.84 3.05
N SER A 118 -9.07 6.93 4.39
CA SER A 118 -9.81 7.96 5.17
C SER A 118 -9.06 8.41 6.44
N GLY A 119 -9.09 9.70 6.79
CA GLY A 119 -8.47 10.26 8.02
C GLY A 119 -8.21 11.79 7.97
N ASP A 120 -8.18 12.45 9.14
CA ASP A 120 -8.34 13.91 9.32
C ASP A 120 -7.04 14.77 9.45
N GLU A 121 -5.86 14.32 9.02
CA GLU A 121 -4.60 15.11 9.12
C GLU A 121 -3.94 15.36 7.75
N PRO A 122 -3.56 16.62 7.40
CA PRO A 122 -2.92 16.96 6.13
C PRO A 122 -1.40 16.89 6.26
N HIS A 123 -0.78 15.79 5.83
CA HIS A 123 0.68 15.70 5.76
C HIS A 123 1.18 15.50 4.33
N LEU A 124 1.90 16.54 3.85
CA LEU A 124 2.83 16.63 2.72
C LEU A 124 2.79 15.46 1.72
N GLY A 125 1.93 15.60 0.72
CA GLY A 125 1.72 14.59 -0.34
C GLY A 125 0.26 14.12 -0.48
N LEU A 126 -0.71 14.89 0.04
CA LEU A 126 -2.12 14.51 0.07
C LEU A 126 -2.64 14.18 -1.35
N ILE A 127 -2.89 12.90 -1.58
CA ILE A 127 -3.51 12.38 -2.79
C ILE A 127 -4.98 12.82 -2.82
N LYS A 128 -5.25 14.02 -3.33
CA LYS A 128 -6.55 14.33 -3.92
C LYS A 128 -6.62 13.61 -5.27
N ASN A 129 -6.82 12.29 -5.28
CA ASN A 129 -7.29 11.47 -6.42
C ASN A 129 -7.33 9.97 -6.09
N ILE A 130 -8.06 9.58 -5.05
CA ILE A 130 -8.47 8.17 -4.85
C ILE A 130 -10.00 8.12 -4.74
N PHE A 131 -10.68 8.66 -5.74
CA PHE A 131 -12.07 8.30 -6.00
C PHE A 131 -12.21 8.12 -7.50
N GLY A 132 -12.60 6.90 -7.89
CA GLY A 132 -12.67 6.51 -9.29
C GLY A 132 -13.52 7.48 -10.10
N ARG A 133 -12.88 8.16 -11.05
CA ARG A 133 -13.27 8.26 -12.46
C ARG A 133 -12.17 8.98 -13.21
N HIS A 134 -11.80 8.42 -14.37
CA HIS A 134 -11.05 9.03 -15.45
C HIS A 134 -10.51 10.45 -15.18
N LYS A 135 -9.21 10.59 -14.89
CA LYS A 135 -8.31 11.56 -15.55
C LYS A 135 -6.89 11.45 -15.02
N LYS A 136 -5.96 11.50 -15.96
CA LYS A 136 -4.51 11.66 -15.82
C LYS A 136 -4.21 12.76 -14.78
N VAL A 137 -3.44 12.47 -13.73
CA VAL A 137 -2.92 13.51 -12.84
C VAL A 137 -1.40 13.48 -12.82
N SER A 138 -0.89 14.65 -13.15
CA SER A 138 0.49 15.08 -13.31
C SER A 138 1.08 15.58 -12.00
N SER A 139 2.36 15.24 -11.80
CA SER A 139 3.37 15.87 -10.94
C SER A 139 3.02 16.09 -9.47
N VAL A 140 3.62 15.23 -8.62
CA VAL A 140 3.87 15.54 -7.20
C VAL A 140 5.19 16.31 -7.13
N LYS A 141 5.20 17.46 -6.43
CA LYS A 141 6.44 18.19 -6.12
C LYS A 141 7.23 17.40 -5.08
N GLU A 142 8.49 17.11 -5.41
CA GLU A 142 9.48 16.58 -4.48
C GLU A 142 9.60 17.51 -3.27
N VAL A 143 9.53 16.93 -2.06
CA VAL A 143 10.02 17.58 -0.86
C VAL A 143 11.51 17.25 -0.79
N ASN A 144 12.34 18.15 -1.31
CA ASN A 144 13.78 18.08 -1.08
C ASN A 144 14.02 18.41 0.40
N ALA A 145 14.70 17.49 1.08
CA ALA A 145 15.47 17.83 2.28
C ALA A 145 16.75 18.54 1.86
#